data_AF-A0A0J9BUF9-F1
#
_entry.id   AF-A0A0J9BUF9-F1
#
_cell.length_a   1.000
_cell.length_b   1.000
_cell.length_c   1.000
_cell.angle_alpha   90.00
_cell.angle_beta   90.00
_cell.angle_gamma   90.00
#
_symmetry.space_group_name_H-M   'P 1'
#
loop_
_entity.id
_entity.type
_entity.pdbx_description
1 polymer ?
#
loop_
_entity_poly.entity_id
_entity_poly.type
_entity_poly.pdbx_seq_one_letter_code
_entity_poly.pdbx_strand_id
1 'polypeptide(L)'
;MEKQVWGNERDAIFQDQLDEGIRYRLKEQEIEEFYKWFSRTVLEGKRQGKSRVLKGMVGSNLKEETVLQTGPGSIHILAGLQNLRLLYSAVSKLDMTENLILFFDQKDFWAVPKRALGEEKEAAAWFEQLRCRCEEGKQARISMSKTEQQREGKKGFR
;
A
#
# COMPACT_ATOMS: atom_id res chain seq x y z
N MET A 1 16.05 32.24 25.71
CA MET A 1 14.66 31.82 25.50
C MET A 1 14.73 30.60 24.58
N GLU A 2 14.88 29.42 25.17
CA GLU A 2 15.02 28.16 24.44
C GLU A 2 13.67 27.78 23.87
N LYS A 3 13.60 27.65 22.53
CA LYS A 3 12.42 27.12 21.87
C LYS A 3 12.40 25.62 22.13
N GLN A 4 11.55 25.17 23.06
CA GLN A 4 11.18 23.76 23.15
C GLN A 4 10.47 23.38 21.85
N VAL A 5 11.19 22.70 20.96
CA VAL A 5 10.63 22.07 19.78
C VAL A 5 9.91 20.82 20.24
N TRP A 6 8.61 20.92 20.50
CA TRP A 6 7.73 19.76 20.62
C TRP A 6 7.45 19.20 19.22
N GLY A 7 8.47 18.61 18.60
CA GLY A 7 8.27 17.58 17.59
C GLY A 7 8.07 16.28 18.35
N ASN A 8 6.92 15.63 18.18
CA ASN A 8 6.61 14.40 18.92
C ASN A 8 7.77 13.42 18.76
N GLU A 9 8.26 12.81 19.85
CA GLU A 9 9.26 11.72 19.80
C GLU A 9 8.84 10.61 18.81
N ARG A 10 7.54 10.44 18.60
CA ARG A 10 6.99 9.58 17.55
C ARG A 10 7.48 9.99 16.16
N ASP A 11 7.42 11.26 15.78
CA ASP A 11 7.85 11.77 14.47
C ASP A 11 9.37 11.62 14.24
N ALA A 12 10.17 11.76 15.31
CA ALA A 12 11.62 11.51 15.27
C ALA A 12 11.95 10.00 15.16
N ILE A 13 11.28 9.14 15.93
CA ILE A 13 11.39 7.67 15.79
C ILE A 13 10.89 7.21 14.41
N PHE A 14 9.89 7.89 13.83
CA PHE A 14 9.37 7.61 12.50
C PHE A 14 10.35 8.01 11.38
N GLN A 15 11.14 9.06 11.55
CA GLN A 15 12.20 9.43 10.62
C GLN A 15 13.35 8.42 10.66
N ASP A 16 13.82 8.02 11.85
CA ASP A 16 14.88 7.02 12.00
C ASP A 16 14.48 5.64 11.43
N GLN A 17 13.20 5.23 11.55
CA GLN A 17 12.74 3.96 10.95
C GLN A 17 12.67 3.97 9.43
N LEU A 18 12.45 5.14 8.80
CA LEU A 18 12.42 5.29 7.34
C LEU A 18 13.81 5.34 6.72
N ASP A 19 14.87 5.57 7.50
CA ASP A 19 16.25 5.58 7.00
C ASP A 19 16.72 4.21 6.48
N GLU A 20 16.12 3.11 6.94
CA GLU A 20 16.34 1.74 6.42
C GLU A 20 15.37 1.33 5.30
N GLY A 21 14.46 2.23 4.89
CA GLY A 21 13.46 1.96 3.85
C GLY A 21 14.03 1.95 2.43
N ILE A 22 13.35 1.24 1.53
CA ILE A 22 13.69 1.21 0.11
C ILE A 22 13.35 2.57 -0.50
N ARG A 23 14.37 3.32 -0.92
CA ARG A 23 14.21 4.64 -1.55
C ARG A 23 14.20 4.52 -3.07
N TYR A 24 13.22 5.15 -3.70
CA TYR A 24 13.12 5.17 -5.16
C TYR A 24 12.35 6.38 -5.67
N ARG A 25 12.59 6.68 -6.95
CA ARG A 25 11.74 7.52 -7.78
C ARG A 25 11.44 6.75 -9.06
N LEU A 26 10.19 6.80 -9.53
CA LEU A 26 9.83 6.17 -10.79
C LEU A 26 10.52 6.88 -11.96
N LYS A 27 11.00 6.09 -12.92
CA LYS A 27 11.47 6.57 -14.23
C LYS A 27 10.27 6.90 -15.11
N GLU A 28 10.46 7.76 -16.10
CA GLU A 28 9.40 8.13 -17.05
C GLU A 28 8.75 6.90 -17.70
N GLN A 29 9.57 5.92 -18.10
CA GLN A 29 9.08 4.66 -18.69
C GLN A 29 8.18 3.86 -17.73
N GLU A 30 8.51 3.84 -16.43
CA GLU A 30 7.73 3.18 -15.39
C GLU A 30 6.40 3.94 -15.17
N ILE A 31 6.41 5.28 -15.22
CA ILE A 31 5.20 6.10 -15.12
C ILE A 31 4.28 5.87 -16.33
N GLU A 32 4.84 5.80 -17.54
CA GLU A 32 4.08 5.48 -18.75
C GLU A 32 3.47 4.08 -18.68
N GLU A 33 4.22 3.08 -18.20
CA GLU A 33 3.73 1.73 -17.97
C GLU A 33 2.55 1.70 -17.00
N PHE A 34 2.65 2.45 -15.90
CA PHE A 34 1.53 2.62 -14.97
C PHE A 34 0.28 3.15 -15.68
N TYR A 35 0.40 4.22 -16.48
CA TYR A 35 -0.76 4.78 -17.18
C TYR A 35 -1.35 3.84 -18.23
N LYS A 36 -0.50 3.08 -18.94
CA LYS A 36 -0.95 2.03 -19.89
C LYS A 36 -1.73 0.93 -19.16
N TRP A 37 -1.20 0.43 -18.04
CA TRP A 37 -1.88 -0.55 -17.21
C TRP A 37 -3.17 0.02 -16.60
N PHE A 38 -3.15 1.23 -16.06
CA PHE A 38 -4.31 1.86 -15.42
C PHE A 38 -5.46 2.04 -16.40
N SER A 39 -5.15 2.49 -17.62
CA SER A 39 -6.15 2.65 -18.68
C SER A 39 -6.79 1.32 -19.05
N ARG A 40 -5.99 0.28 -19.30
CA ARG A 40 -6.47 -1.05 -19.72
C ARG A 40 -7.18 -1.83 -18.62
N THR A 41 -6.59 -1.88 -17.43
CA THR A 41 -7.06 -2.77 -16.37
C THR A 41 -8.13 -2.12 -15.51
N VAL A 42 -8.01 -0.81 -15.27
CA VAL A 42 -8.85 -0.09 -14.30
C VAL A 42 -9.98 0.66 -15.01
N LEU A 43 -9.65 1.47 -16.03
CA LEU A 43 -10.66 2.27 -16.73
C LEU A 43 -11.52 1.46 -17.71
N GLU A 44 -10.95 0.53 -18.48
CA GLU A 44 -11.77 -0.36 -19.31
C GLU A 44 -12.59 -1.34 -18.46
N GLY A 45 -12.03 -1.81 -17.34
CA GLY A 45 -12.78 -2.60 -16.34
C GLY A 45 -13.99 -1.84 -15.77
N LYS A 46 -13.86 -0.52 -15.57
CA LYS A 46 -14.99 0.35 -15.18
C LYS A 46 -16.04 0.46 -16.28
N ARG A 47 -15.64 0.63 -17.55
CA ARG A 47 -16.58 0.67 -18.69
C ARG A 47 -17.38 -0.64 -18.82
N GLN A 48 -16.79 -1.76 -18.42
CA GLN A 48 -17.44 -3.07 -18.40
C GLN A 48 -18.22 -3.36 -17.09
N GLY A 49 -18.32 -2.40 -16.16
CA GLY A 49 -19.03 -2.57 -14.89
C GLY A 49 -18.32 -3.47 -13.86
N LYS A 50 -17.07 -3.88 -14.13
CA LYS A 50 -16.29 -4.82 -13.30
C LYS A 50 -15.45 -4.12 -12.23
N SER A 51 -15.38 -2.78 -12.23
CA SER A 51 -14.54 -2.02 -11.30
C SER A 51 -15.23 -0.76 -10.78
N ARG A 52 -15.28 -0.61 -9.45
CA ARG A 52 -15.75 0.60 -8.76
C ARG A 52 -14.57 1.53 -8.51
N VAL A 53 -14.15 2.28 -9.54
CA VAL A 53 -13.05 3.25 -9.43
C VAL A 53 -13.64 4.67 -9.46
N LEU A 54 -13.32 5.44 -8.42
CA LEU A 54 -13.77 6.82 -8.24
C LEU A 54 -13.06 7.76 -9.24
N LYS A 55 -13.74 8.83 -9.62
CA LYS A 55 -13.18 9.87 -10.51
C LYS A 55 -12.08 10.60 -9.73
N GLY A 56 -10.84 10.59 -10.22
CA GLY A 56 -9.69 11.25 -9.58
C GLY A 56 -8.64 10.33 -8.97
N MET A 57 -8.87 9.01 -8.94
CA MET A 57 -7.83 8.04 -8.57
C MET A 57 -6.65 8.09 -9.53
N VAL A 58 -5.47 8.43 -9.00
CA VAL A 58 -4.18 8.43 -9.69
C VAL A 58 -3.16 7.67 -8.84
N GLY A 59 -1.97 7.43 -9.38
CA GLY A 59 -0.88 6.88 -8.57
C GLY A 59 -0.33 7.95 -7.63
N SER A 60 -0.37 7.71 -6.32
CA SER A 60 0.03 8.70 -5.30
C SER A 60 1.49 9.09 -5.36
N ASN A 61 2.35 8.19 -5.85
CA ASN A 61 3.79 8.36 -5.80
C ASN A 61 4.45 8.53 -7.17
N LEU A 62 3.67 8.76 -8.25
CA LEU A 62 4.20 8.69 -9.62
C LEU A 62 5.35 9.66 -9.90
N LYS A 63 5.32 10.87 -9.34
CA LYS A 63 6.34 11.91 -9.58
C LYS A 63 7.20 12.22 -8.36
N GLU A 64 6.94 11.52 -7.25
CA GLU A 64 7.52 11.81 -5.95
C GLU A 64 8.73 10.92 -5.67
N GLU A 65 9.68 11.46 -4.90
CA GLU A 65 10.63 10.60 -4.21
C GLU A 65 9.90 9.81 -3.14
N THR A 66 10.09 8.49 -3.13
CA THR A 66 9.34 7.55 -2.31
C THR A 66 10.28 6.73 -1.43
N VAL A 67 9.90 6.57 -0.16
CA VAL A 67 10.49 5.61 0.76
C VAL A 67 9.42 4.59 1.14
N LEU A 68 9.74 3.32 0.94
CA LEU A 68 8.85 2.19 1.24
C LEU A 68 9.48 1.29 2.29
N GLN A 69 8.72 0.95 3.32
CA GLN A 69 9.13 0.01 4.34
C GLN A 69 7.99 -0.96 4.68
N THR A 70 8.30 -2.25 4.76
CA THR A 70 7.32 -3.27 5.13
C THR A 70 7.62 -3.83 6.52
N GLY A 71 6.74 -3.52 7.47
CA GLY A 71 6.81 -4.07 8.83
C GLY A 71 5.94 -5.33 9.00
N PRO A 72 5.96 -5.97 10.19
CA PRO A 72 5.18 -7.17 10.48
C PRO A 72 3.66 -7.02 10.30
N GLY A 73 3.10 -5.82 10.50
CA GLY A 73 1.65 -5.57 10.42
C GLY A 73 1.22 -4.47 9.45
N SER A 74 2.16 -3.73 8.85
CA SER A 74 1.84 -2.59 7.99
C SER A 74 2.91 -2.32 6.95
N ILE A 75 2.51 -1.63 5.89
CA ILE A 75 3.34 -1.01 4.87
C ILE A 75 3.41 0.48 5.20
N HIS A 76 4.61 1.03 5.26
CA HIS A 76 4.84 2.46 5.49
C HIS A 76 5.36 3.06 4.20
N ILE A 77 4.77 4.18 3.79
CA ILE A 77 5.09 4.86 2.54
C ILE A 77 5.22 6.35 2.82
N LEU A 78 6.38 6.91 2.52
CA LEU A 78 6.59 8.34 2.42
C LEU A 78 6.74 8.68 0.94
N ALA A 79 5.87 9.50 0.36
CA ALA A 79 5.95 9.97 -1.01
C ALA A 79 5.77 11.49 -1.06
N GLY A 80 6.86 12.23 -1.30
CA GLY A 80 6.85 13.69 -1.20
C GLY A 80 6.43 14.13 0.21
N LEU A 81 5.31 14.85 0.33
CA LEU A 81 4.73 15.27 1.62
C LEU A 81 3.74 14.27 2.21
N GLN A 82 3.40 13.20 1.49
CA GLN A 82 2.44 12.20 1.97
C GLN A 82 3.16 11.14 2.81
N ASN A 83 2.74 11.00 4.07
CA ASN A 83 3.20 9.93 4.96
C ASN A 83 2.01 9.02 5.30
N LEU A 84 2.06 7.77 4.82
CA LEU A 84 1.00 6.79 4.96
C LEU A 84 1.49 5.55 5.70
N ARG A 85 0.69 5.11 6.67
CA ARG A 85 0.78 3.78 7.27
C ARG A 85 -0.43 2.95 6.88
N LEU A 86 -0.20 1.93 6.06
CA LEU A 86 -1.23 1.07 5.49
C LEU A 86 -1.21 -0.32 6.14
N LEU A 87 -2.34 -0.78 6.66
CA LEU A 87 -2.48 -2.18 7.08
C LEU A 87 -2.57 -3.09 5.85
N TYR A 88 -1.98 -4.29 5.91
CA TYR A 88 -2.07 -5.25 4.81
C TYR A 88 -3.52 -5.60 4.43
N SER A 89 -4.43 -5.63 5.41
CA SER A 89 -5.86 -5.89 5.19
C SER A 89 -6.60 -4.77 4.43
N ALA A 90 -6.01 -3.57 4.34
CA ALA A 90 -6.56 -2.45 3.57
C ALA A 90 -6.12 -2.49 2.09
N VAL A 91 -5.15 -3.32 1.72
CA VAL A 91 -4.79 -3.57 0.32
C VAL A 91 -5.91 -4.38 -0.35
N SER A 92 -6.63 -3.70 -1.23
CA SER A 92 -7.81 -4.22 -1.92
C SER A 92 -7.48 -4.81 -3.29
N LYS A 93 -6.41 -4.34 -3.94
CA LYS A 93 -5.87 -4.92 -5.17
C LYS A 93 -4.35 -4.96 -5.10
N LEU A 94 -3.80 -6.05 -5.63
CA LEU A 94 -2.37 -6.25 -5.84
C LEU A 94 -2.21 -6.76 -7.27
N ASP A 95 -1.25 -6.22 -8.00
CA ASP A 95 -0.99 -6.53 -9.41
C ASP A 95 0.51 -6.38 -9.71
N MET A 96 0.96 -6.98 -10.79
CA MET A 96 2.36 -6.92 -11.22
C MET A 96 2.42 -6.79 -12.73
N THR A 97 3.23 -5.84 -13.19
CA THR A 97 3.49 -5.60 -14.60
C THR A 97 4.92 -6.02 -14.94
N GLU A 98 5.48 -5.56 -16.06
CA GLU A 98 6.85 -5.86 -16.45
C GLU A 98 7.83 -5.26 -15.44
N ASN A 99 7.71 -3.96 -15.13
CA ASN A 99 8.66 -3.26 -14.27
C ASN A 99 8.09 -2.82 -12.92
N LEU A 100 6.78 -2.96 -12.70
CA LEU A 100 6.12 -2.48 -11.48
C LEU A 100 5.43 -3.58 -10.69
N ILE A 101 5.43 -3.39 -9.38
CA ILE A 101 4.44 -3.96 -8.48
C ILE A 101 3.47 -2.86 -8.10
N LEU A 102 2.18 -3.15 -8.20
CA LEU A 102 1.11 -2.18 -8.05
C LEU A 102 0.16 -2.65 -6.95
N PHE A 103 -0.17 -1.77 -6.01
CA PHE A 103 -1.20 -2.06 -5.02
C PHE A 103 -2.12 -0.89 -4.79
N PHE A 104 -3.31 -1.20 -4.29
CA PHE A 104 -4.41 -0.25 -4.15
C PHE A 104 -5.01 -0.31 -2.76
N ASP A 105 -5.02 0.81 -2.06
CA ASP A 105 -5.43 0.93 -0.65
C ASP A 105 -6.89 1.37 -0.46
N GLN A 106 -7.71 1.25 -1.51
CA GLN A 106 -9.09 1.75 -1.62
C GLN A 106 -9.22 3.25 -1.91
N LYS A 107 -8.16 4.05 -1.76
CA LYS A 107 -8.15 5.48 -2.09
C LYS A 107 -7.25 5.78 -3.27
N ASP A 108 -6.04 5.23 -3.27
CA ASP A 108 -5.03 5.53 -4.27
C ASP A 108 -4.22 4.31 -4.68
N PHE A 109 -3.59 4.43 -5.85
CA PHE A 109 -2.65 3.44 -6.34
C PHE A 109 -1.23 3.79 -5.92
N TRP A 110 -0.47 2.76 -5.61
CA TRP A 110 0.93 2.84 -5.26
C TRP A 110 1.73 1.97 -6.22
N ALA A 111 2.82 2.52 -6.73
CA ALA A 111 3.70 1.82 -7.65
C ALA A 111 5.10 1.67 -7.06
N VAL A 112 5.60 0.44 -7.07
CA VAL A 112 6.94 0.09 -6.61
C VAL A 112 7.71 -0.46 -7.82
N PRO A 113 8.82 0.17 -8.23
CA PRO A 113 9.62 -0.34 -9.34
C PRO A 113 10.38 -1.57 -8.87
N LYS A 114 10.31 -2.67 -9.63
CA LYS A 114 10.96 -3.94 -9.28
C LYS A 114 12.45 -3.78 -9.03
N ARG A 115 13.12 -2.95 -9.83
CA ARG A 115 14.55 -2.62 -9.67
C ARG A 115 14.92 -2.00 -8.32
N ALA A 116 13.97 -1.42 -7.57
CA ALA A 116 14.24 -0.92 -6.23
C ALA A 116 14.23 -2.03 -5.18
N LEU A 117 13.65 -3.19 -5.51
CA LEU A 117 13.60 -4.37 -4.67
C LEU A 117 14.77 -5.33 -4.93
N GLY A 118 15.62 -5.02 -5.93
CA GLY A 118 16.72 -5.85 -6.39
C GLY A 118 16.47 -6.46 -7.76
N GLU A 119 16.99 -7.66 -7.96
CA GLU A 119 16.82 -8.52 -9.13
C GLU A 119 15.40 -9.07 -9.23
N GLU A 120 15.07 -9.64 -10.40
CA GLU A 120 13.72 -10.12 -10.69
C GLU A 120 13.20 -11.15 -9.68
N LYS A 121 14.08 -12.03 -9.17
CA LYS A 121 13.72 -13.03 -8.15
C LYS A 121 13.37 -12.38 -6.80
N GLU A 122 14.07 -11.30 -6.43
CA GLU A 122 13.86 -10.60 -5.17
C GLU A 122 12.56 -9.80 -5.22
N ALA A 123 12.29 -9.13 -6.35
CA ALA A 123 11.02 -8.47 -6.60
C ALA A 123 9.84 -9.46 -6.57
N ALA A 124 9.98 -10.63 -7.20
CA ALA A 124 8.95 -11.67 -7.20
C ALA A 124 8.72 -12.24 -5.79
N ALA A 125 9.79 -12.51 -5.03
CA ALA A 125 9.68 -12.96 -3.65
C ALA A 125 8.99 -11.91 -2.76
N TRP A 126 9.34 -10.64 -2.94
CA TRP A 126 8.70 -9.54 -2.23
C TRP A 126 7.21 -9.42 -2.57
N PHE A 127 6.83 -9.56 -3.85
CA PHE A 127 5.44 -9.58 -4.30
C PHE A 127 4.64 -10.68 -3.60
N GLU A 128 5.17 -11.90 -3.58
CA GLU A 128 4.51 -13.05 -2.96
C GLU A 128 4.38 -12.88 -1.45
N GLN A 129 5.40 -12.36 -0.78
CA GLN A 129 5.31 -12.02 0.64
C GLN A 129 4.23 -10.98 0.93
N LEU A 130 4.16 -9.91 0.12
CA LEU A 130 3.13 -8.90 0.24
C LEU A 130 1.73 -9.51 0.04
N ARG A 131 1.56 -10.37 -0.97
CA ARG A 131 0.31 -11.08 -1.26
C ARG A 131 -0.15 -11.92 -0.07
N CYS A 132 0.74 -12.73 0.51
CA CYS A 132 0.46 -13.56 1.68
C CYS A 132 0.01 -12.71 2.89
N ARG A 133 0.75 -11.64 3.22
CA ARG A 133 0.40 -10.74 4.33
C ARG A 133 -0.95 -10.05 4.13
N CYS A 134 -1.28 -9.67 2.89
CA CYS A 134 -2.59 -9.10 2.55
C CYS A 134 -3.72 -10.10 2.79
N GLU A 135 -3.52 -11.36 2.41
CA GLU A 135 -4.52 -12.41 2.61
C GLU A 135 -4.69 -12.75 4.10
N GLU A 136 -3.59 -12.94 4.83
CA GLU A 136 -3.61 -13.16 6.28
C GLU A 136 -4.33 -12.02 7.01
N GLY A 137 -4.03 -10.76 6.64
CA GLY A 137 -4.71 -9.60 7.20
C GLY A 137 -6.22 -9.59 6.96
N LYS A 138 -6.68 -10.05 5.79
CA LYS A 138 -8.11 -10.17 5.46
C LYS A 138 -8.76 -11.30 6.28
N GLN A 139 -8.11 -12.45 6.40
CA GLN A 139 -8.63 -13.58 7.18
C GLN A 139 -8.73 -13.28 8.67
N ALA A 140 -7.73 -12.57 9.23
CA ALA A 140 -7.77 -12.11 10.62
C ALA A 140 -8.97 -11.18 10.88
N ARG A 141 -9.23 -10.24 9.96
CA ARG A 141 -10.38 -9.33 10.04
C ARG A 141 -11.71 -10.09 10.02
N ILE A 142 -11.88 -11.06 9.12
CA ILE A 142 -13.09 -11.89 9.03
C ILE A 142 -13.30 -12.69 10.32
N SER A 143 -12.23 -13.26 10.88
CA SER A 143 -12.27 -14.07 12.09
C SER A 143 -12.68 -13.26 13.34
N MET A 144 -12.21 -12.01 13.44
CA MET A 144 -12.65 -11.11 14.52
C MET A 144 -14.13 -10.73 14.38
N SER A 145 -14.59 -10.37 13.19
CA SER A 145 -16.00 -10.03 12.95
C SER A 145 -16.95 -11.19 13.28
N LYS A 146 -16.56 -12.44 12.98
CA LYS A 146 -17.35 -13.63 13.38
C LYS A 146 -17.41 -13.81 14.91
N THR A 147 -16.33 -13.49 15.61
CA THR A 147 -16.23 -13.62 17.07
C THR A 147 -17.07 -12.55 17.78
N GLU A 148 -17.10 -11.32 17.25
CA GLU A 148 -17.94 -10.23 17.77
C GLU A 148 -19.43 -10.54 17.61
N GLN A 149 -19.85 -11.01 16.43
CA GLN A 149 -21.25 -11.42 16.19
C GLN A 149 -21.71 -12.56 17.11
N GLN A 150 -20.83 -13.53 17.41
CA GLN A 150 -21.13 -14.60 18.38
C GLN A 150 -21.24 -14.09 19.83
N ARG A 151 -20.49 -13.04 20.20
CA ARG A 151 -20.56 -12.41 21.52
C ARG A 151 -21.82 -11.55 21.68
N GLU A 152 -22.24 -10.87 20.63
CA GLU A 152 -23.49 -10.08 20.64
C GLU A 152 -24.73 -10.98 20.64
N GLY A 153 -24.73 -12.05 19.85
CA GLY A 153 -25.82 -13.05 19.85
C GLY A 153 -26.01 -13.76 21.20
N LYS A 154 -24.95 -13.89 22.02
CA LYS A 154 -25.02 -14.42 23.39
C LYS A 154 -25.45 -13.40 24.44
N LYS A 155 -25.41 -12.09 24.14
CA LYS A 155 -25.89 -11.02 25.04
C LYS A 155 -27.38 -10.69 24.86
N GLY A 156 -28.00 -11.09 23.74
CA GLY A 156 -29.44 -10.92 23.48
C GLY A 156 -30.35 -11.99 24.10
N PHE A 157 -29.77 -12.98 24.79
CA PHE A 157 -30.50 -14.02 25.54
C PHE A 157 -30.11 -13.94 27.02
N ARG A 158 -30.53 -12.89 27.72
CA ARG A 158 -30.62 -12.84 29.18
C ARG A 158 -31.78 -11.98 29.60
#